data_AF-A0A9N9RHP9-F1
#
_entry.id   AF-A0A9N9RHP9-F1
#
_cell.length_a   1.000
_cell.length_b   1.000
_cell.length_c   1.000
_cell.angle_alpha   90.00
_cell.angle_beta   90.00
_cell.angle_gamma   90.00
#
_symmetry.space_group_name_H-M   'P 1'
#
loop_
_entity.id
_entity.type
_entity.pdbx_description
1 polymer ?
#
loop_
_entity_poly.entity_id
_entity_poly.type
_entity_poly.pdbx_seq_one_letter_code
_entity_poly.pdbx_strand_id
1 'polypeptide(L)'
;MWRLSVLALLATASAQIPSLGWCPDFQPMANFNMNRFLGTWFEVERYFTVSELGSRCVTTNYVSTPEGRILVSNEITNYMSVPTYVLEAIDYDKIT
;
A
#
# COMPACT_ATOMS: atom_id res chain seq x y z
N MET A 1 -16.88 -19.43 -28.97
CA MET A 1 -16.42 -18.03 -29.16
C MET A 1 -16.48 -17.24 -27.85
N TRP A 2 -17.61 -17.22 -27.11
CA TRP A 2 -17.72 -16.61 -25.77
C TRP A 2 -16.67 -17.07 -24.74
N ARG A 3 -16.36 -18.37 -24.72
CA ARG A 3 -15.47 -18.97 -23.68
C ARG A 3 -14.03 -18.45 -23.70
N LEU A 4 -13.51 -18.06 -24.87
CA LEU A 4 -12.16 -17.50 -25.00
C LEU A 4 -12.12 -16.04 -24.55
N SER A 5 -13.20 -15.29 -24.77
CA SER A 5 -13.34 -13.89 -24.33
C SER A 5 -13.35 -13.76 -22.81
N VAL A 6 -13.95 -14.71 -22.09
CA VAL A 6 -13.96 -14.73 -20.61
C VAL A 6 -12.58 -15.04 -20.03
N LEU A 7 -11.81 -15.94 -20.65
CA LEU A 7 -10.43 -16.25 -20.25
C LEU A 7 -9.47 -15.08 -20.46
N ALA A 8 -9.66 -14.29 -21.52
CA ALA A 8 -8.86 -13.09 -21.78
C ALA A 8 -9.12 -11.97 -20.74
N LEU A 9 -10.35 -11.84 -20.24
CA LEU A 9 -10.70 -10.90 -19.16
C LEU A 9 -10.11 -11.30 -17.80
N LEU A 10 -9.82 -12.59 -17.58
CA LEU A 10 -9.18 -13.08 -16.35
C LEU A 10 -7.66 -12.84 -16.32
N ALA A 11 -7.04 -12.54 -17.46
CA ALA A 11 -5.60 -12.27 -17.58
C ALA A 11 -5.25 -10.78 -17.44
N THR A 12 -6.15 -9.95 -16.91
CA THR A 12 -5.83 -8.56 -16.60
C THR A 12 -4.86 -8.53 -15.42
N ALA A 13 -3.61 -8.13 -15.67
CA ALA A 13 -2.71 -7.70 -14.62
C ALA A 13 -3.43 -6.60 -13.80
N SER A 14 -3.35 -6.67 -12.47
CA SER A 14 -3.91 -5.64 -11.59
C SER A 14 -3.06 -4.38 -11.66
N ALA A 15 -3.10 -3.67 -12.80
CA ALA A 15 -2.55 -2.34 -12.92
C ALA A 15 -3.59 -1.35 -12.40
N GLN A 16 -3.32 -0.77 -11.23
CA GLN A 16 -4.21 0.23 -10.65
C GLN A 16 -4.11 1.59 -11.38
N ILE A 17 -2.97 1.84 -12.05
CA ILE A 17 -2.71 3.05 -12.82
C ILE A 17 -2.53 2.66 -14.30
N PRO A 18 -3.45 3.05 -15.20
CA PRO A 18 -3.31 2.73 -16.61
C PRO A 18 -2.13 3.50 -17.20
N SER A 19 -1.19 2.78 -17.80
CA SER A 19 -0.09 3.35 -18.57
C SER A 19 0.10 2.54 -19.86
N LEU A 20 0.68 3.17 -20.88
CA LEU A 20 0.98 2.50 -22.14
C LEU A 20 2.30 1.71 -21.99
N GLY A 21 2.25 0.41 -22.27
CA GLY A 21 3.42 -0.47 -22.23
C GLY A 21 3.41 -1.42 -21.04
N TRP A 22 4.59 -1.96 -20.73
CA TRP A 22 4.81 -2.87 -19.60
C TRP A 22 5.14 -2.09 -18.33
N CYS A 23 4.84 -2.67 -17.15
CA CYS A 23 5.25 -2.09 -15.88
C CYS A 23 6.78 -1.93 -15.86
N PRO A 24 7.31 -0.72 -15.60
CA PRO A 24 8.74 -0.53 -15.48
C PRO A 24 9.27 -1.25 -14.23
N ASP A 25 10.53 -1.66 -14.30
CA ASP A 25 11.24 -2.21 -13.15
C ASP A 25 11.73 -1.06 -12.26
N PHE A 26 11.18 -0.96 -11.05
CA PHE A 26 11.56 0.06 -10.07
C PHE A 26 12.57 -0.52 -9.08
N GLN A 27 13.74 0.12 -8.98
CA GLN A 27 14.74 -0.27 -8.01
C GLN A 27 14.42 0.33 -6.63
N PRO A 28 14.39 -0.49 -5.56
CA PRO A 28 14.15 0.01 -4.20
C PRO A 28 15.32 0.87 -3.71
N MET A 29 15.10 1.61 -2.62
CA MET A 29 16.13 2.46 -2.02
C MET A 29 17.31 1.61 -1.52
N ALA A 30 18.51 1.89 -2.02
CA ALA A 30 19.71 1.20 -1.57
C ALA A 30 20.04 1.55 -0.11
N ASN A 31 20.46 0.54 0.67
CA ASN A 31 20.84 0.68 2.09
C ASN A 31 19.71 1.24 2.97
N PHE A 32 18.47 0.86 2.68
CA PHE A 32 17.32 1.23 3.50
C PHE A 32 17.51 0.75 4.95
N ASN A 33 17.28 1.65 5.91
CA ASN A 33 17.40 1.35 7.34
C ASN A 33 16.02 1.50 7.98
N MET A 34 15.36 0.37 8.22
CA MET A 34 14.02 0.33 8.79
C MET A 34 13.92 1.05 10.15
N ASN A 35 14.96 0.95 11.00
CA ASN A 35 14.95 1.61 12.31
C ASN A 35 14.85 3.13 12.23
N ARG A 36 15.32 3.73 11.12
CA ARG A 36 15.18 5.18 10.86
C ARG A 36 13.83 5.55 10.23
N PHE A 37 13.13 4.56 9.69
CA PHE A 37 11.83 4.74 9.04
C PHE A 37 10.66 4.58 10.01
N LEU A 38 10.89 3.97 11.18
CA LEU A 38 9.88 3.84 12.24
C LEU A 38 9.30 5.19 12.65
N GLY A 39 8.06 5.17 13.12
CA GLY A 39 7.32 6.36 13.52
C GLY A 39 6.13 6.65 12.63
N THR A 40 5.64 7.89 12.70
CA THR A 40 4.40 8.32 12.06
C THR A 40 4.69 9.07 10.76
N TRP A 41 4.03 8.64 9.70
CA TRP A 41 4.05 9.22 8.37
C TRP A 41 2.69 9.80 8.02
N PHE A 42 2.71 10.96 7.39
CA PHE A 42 1.52 11.62 6.88
C PHE A 42 1.50 11.52 5.37
N GLU A 43 0.39 11.08 4.81
CA GLU A 43 0.22 11.04 3.37
C GLU A 43 0.05 12.47 2.83
N VAL A 44 0.98 12.90 1.98
CA VAL A 44 0.92 14.23 1.35
C VAL A 44 0.14 14.16 0.04
N GLU A 45 0.46 13.17 -0.81
CA GLU A 45 -0.15 12.93 -2.10
C GLU A 45 -0.19 11.43 -2.40
N ARG A 46 -1.13 11.01 -3.25
CA ARG A 46 -1.25 9.65 -3.75
C ARG A 46 -1.83 9.61 -5.15
N TYR A 47 -1.66 8.46 -5.81
CA TYR A 47 -2.47 8.13 -6.98
C TYR A 47 -3.89 7.76 -6.56
N PHE A 48 -4.84 7.92 -7.49
CA PHE A 48 -6.22 7.56 -7.23
C PHE A 48 -6.37 6.06 -6.98
N THR A 49 -6.98 5.71 -5.86
CA THR A 49 -7.27 4.32 -5.45
C THR A 49 -8.76 4.25 -5.08
N VAL A 50 -9.48 3.21 -5.56
CA VAL A 50 -10.91 3.07 -5.23
C VAL A 50 -11.11 2.75 -3.75
N SER A 51 -10.18 1.98 -3.17
CA SER A 51 -10.18 1.58 -1.76
C SER A 51 -10.16 2.77 -0.80
N GLU A 52 -9.61 3.90 -1.21
CA GLU A 52 -9.47 5.06 -0.35
C GLU A 52 -10.31 6.26 -0.81
N LEU A 53 -11.28 6.03 -1.68
CA LEU A 53 -12.19 7.06 -2.16
C LEU A 53 -12.92 7.73 -0.97
N GLY A 54 -12.79 9.06 -0.87
CA GLY A 54 -13.42 9.84 0.20
C GLY A 54 -12.67 9.80 1.54
N SER A 55 -11.44 9.27 1.58
CA SER A 55 -10.57 9.37 2.76
C SER A 55 -9.82 10.71 2.82
N ARG A 56 -9.55 11.16 4.05
CA ARG A 56 -8.74 12.32 4.42
C ARG A 56 -7.95 12.03 5.70
N CYS A 57 -6.94 12.85 5.96
CA CYS A 57 -6.09 12.75 7.16
C CYS A 57 -5.44 11.35 7.33
N VAL A 58 -4.99 10.76 6.22
CA VAL A 58 -4.37 9.44 6.23
C VAL A 58 -3.02 9.52 6.93
N THR A 59 -2.86 8.69 7.95
CA THR A 59 -1.66 8.64 8.78
C THR A 59 -1.25 7.18 8.97
N THR A 60 0.02 6.88 8.79
CA THR A 60 0.57 5.53 8.94
C THR A 60 1.62 5.52 10.03
N ASN A 61 1.51 4.60 10.99
CA ASN A 61 2.48 4.43 12.05
C ASN A 61 3.17 3.06 11.93
N TYR A 62 4.51 3.07 11.96
CA TYR A 62 5.35 1.89 11.88
C TYR A 62 6.04 1.64 13.23
N VAL A 63 5.86 0.44 13.77
CA VAL A 63 6.43 0.03 15.07
C VAL A 63 7.09 -1.34 14.95
N SER A 64 8.31 -1.48 15.45
CA SER A 64 9.00 -2.77 15.54
C SER A 64 8.55 -3.56 16.76
N THR A 65 8.32 -4.87 16.61
CA THR A 65 8.08 -5.79 17.72
C THR A 65 9.36 -6.53 18.13
N PRO A 66 9.43 -7.05 19.36
CA PRO A 66 10.57 -7.86 19.81
C PRO A 66 10.80 -9.12 18.97
N GLU A 67 9.77 -9.65 18.33
CA GLU A 67 9.82 -10.85 17.48
C GLU A 67 10.36 -10.56 16.06
N GLY A 68 10.79 -9.33 15.77
CA GLY A 68 11.31 -8.96 14.45
C GLY A 68 10.22 -8.73 13.40
N ARG A 69 9.01 -8.34 13.82
CA ARG A 69 7.94 -7.91 12.91
C ARG A 69 7.78 -6.40 12.95
N ILE A 70 7.32 -5.82 11.86
CA ILE A 70 6.90 -4.42 11.77
C ILE A 70 5.37 -4.39 11.77
N LEU A 71 4.80 -3.78 12.80
CA LEU A 71 3.38 -3.45 12.84
C LEU A 71 3.15 -2.15 12.09
N VAL A 72 2.17 -2.17 11.20
CA VAL A 72 1.72 -1.02 10.42
C VAL A 72 0.31 -0.70 10.85
N SER A 73 0.10 0.51 11.34
CA SER A 73 -1.23 1.02 11.71
C SER A 73 -1.59 2.20 10.82
N ASN A 74 -2.58 2.02 9.96
CA ASN A 74 -3.15 3.08 9.16
C ASN A 74 -4.39 3.65 9.86
N GLU A 75 -4.39 4.95 10.09
CA GLU A 75 -5.53 5.72 10.55
C GLU A 75 -6.07 6.55 9.40
N ILE A 76 -7.32 6.31 9.04
CA ILE A 76 -7.98 6.95 7.91
C ILE A 76 -9.28 7.58 8.38
N THR A 77 -9.46 8.88 8.13
CA THR A 77 -10.73 9.56 8.41
C THR A 77 -11.55 9.66 7.13
N ASN A 78 -12.78 9.14 7.10
CA ASN A 78 -13.65 9.32 5.94
C ASN A 78 -14.28 10.75 5.92
N TYR A 79 -14.91 11.13 4.81
CA TYR A 79 -15.73 12.35 4.69
C TYR A 79 -16.72 12.53 5.85
N MET A 80 -17.28 11.43 6.37
CA MET A 80 -18.18 11.43 7.54
C MET A 80 -17.48 11.67 8.89
N SER A 81 -16.18 12.02 8.89
CA SER A 81 -15.36 12.23 10.10
C SER A 81 -15.26 11.01 11.03
N VAL A 82 -15.52 9.81 10.52
CA VAL A 82 -15.34 8.56 11.26
C VAL A 82 -13.93 8.03 11.01
N PRO A 83 -13.11 7.81 12.05
CA PRO A 83 -11.80 7.18 11.91
C PRO A 83 -11.95 5.68 11.70
N THR A 84 -11.15 5.14 10.78
CA THR A 84 -11.00 3.70 10.50
C THR A 84 -9.55 3.32 10.73
N TYR A 85 -9.33 2.21 11.42
CA TYR A 85 -7.99 1.69 11.72
C TYR A 85 -7.76 0.39 10.97
N VAL A 86 -6.65 0.31 10.24
CA VAL A 86 -6.21 -0.90 9.54
C VAL A 86 -4.85 -1.30 10.10
N LEU A 87 -4.78 -2.51 10.64
CA LEU A 87 -3.58 -3.05 11.28
C LEU A 87 -3.01 -4.20 10.45
N GLU A 88 -1.73 -4.12 10.16
CA GLU A 88 -0.99 -5.13 9.41
C GLU A 88 0.32 -5.48 10.12
N ALA A 89 0.81 -6.70 9.91
CA ALA A 89 2.09 -7.15 10.43
C ALA A 89 2.94 -7.66 9.26
N ILE A 90 4.15 -7.12 9.14
CA ILE A 90 5.10 -7.42 8.08
C ILE A 90 6.36 -8.03 8.71
N ASP A 91 6.89 -9.09 8.13
CA ASP A 91 8.17 -9.68 8.56
C ASP A 91 9.33 -8.76 8.16
N TYR A 92 10.23 -8.45 9.09
CA TYR A 92 11.36 -7.54 8.85
C TYR A 92 12.25 -8.00 7.68
N ASP A 93 12.47 -9.32 7.54
CA ASP A 93 13.28 -9.93 6.50
C ASP A 93 12.73 -9.75 5.08
N LYS A 94 11.46 -9.33 4.93
CA LYS A 94 10.88 -9.02 3.60
C LYS A 94 11.14 -7.58 3.16
N ILE A 95 11.71 -6.75 4.04
CA ILE A 95 11.87 -5.31 3.82
C ILE A 95 13.32 -4.93 3.52
N THR A 96 14.27 -5.73 4.02
CA THR A 96 15.71 -5.60 3.77
C THR A 96 16.18 -6.60 2.72
#